data_AF-A0A225MZ34-F1
#
_entry.id   AF-A0A225MZ34-F1
#
_cell.length_a   1.000
_cell.length_b   1.000
_cell.length_c   1.000
_cell.angle_alpha   90.00
_cell.angle_beta   90.00
_cell.angle_gamma   90.00
#
_symmetry.space_group_name_H-M   'P 1'
#
loop_
_entity.id
_entity.type
_entity.pdbx_description
1 polymer ?
#
loop_
_entity_poly.entity_id
_entity_poly.type
_entity_poly.pdbx_seq_one_letter_code
_entity_poly.pdbx_strand_id
1 'polypeptide(L)'
;MEDGPTDIETRQKRSGSRAASSSPGSGCEVCRQMREAHDKYLARLRRDGRVRRGLTRALVSSMGFCPGHEQLLRSDPELCDWVGLRIDEARKEFALLLNRARLQDEVLQEIVFGARRHCPACLYCRRFAGQCISRKLRDIQSGRARVSTLLSGQLCFEHARQLVQRCDNGDLKKRLLRALRRKGKAIVERMRAAEVSGADAGGGLDGSTVALVEYALDTLRAVPGATQEPSAAMASSQSEALGEGGAPAPGGVPMWKPPCPICCVLWHARASWLDAVSSTIHLEQPAWLALPTCAEHLEICLPRETSAGQLMLVRVYMDAAFAAWRKPKTVSAPVKKRPRSSLRWFDPPARPGAETSASTSVAQNAPRPTDEREEPFSDMSLRCPACRIMDIAVRGAVASWLSTFASASSAGQSDLTRQLCFKHLAEVLIYAPQQSLQTRILSYL
;
A
#
# COMPACT_ATOMS: atom_id res chain seq x y z
N MET A 1 -42.28 17.79 -57.14
CA MET A 1 -42.14 16.51 -56.40
C MET A 1 -40.72 16.08 -56.67
N GLU A 2 -39.81 16.49 -55.79
CA GLU A 2 -38.37 16.37 -56.03
C GLU A 2 -37.81 15.29 -55.09
N ASP A 3 -37.18 14.30 -55.72
CA ASP A 3 -36.48 13.18 -55.12
C ASP A 3 -35.27 13.66 -54.31
N GLY A 4 -35.23 13.32 -53.03
CA GLY A 4 -34.08 13.52 -52.17
C GLY A 4 -33.20 12.26 -52.12
N PRO A 5 -31.88 12.35 -52.37
CA PRO A 5 -30.98 11.22 -52.24
C PRO A 5 -30.60 10.99 -50.77
N THR A 6 -30.80 9.75 -50.31
CA THR A 6 -30.37 9.24 -49.01
C THR A 6 -28.96 8.67 -49.09
N ASP A 7 -27.96 9.47 -48.72
CA ASP A 7 -26.59 9.01 -48.51
C ASP A 7 -26.48 8.23 -47.20
N ILE A 8 -26.55 6.90 -47.31
CA ILE A 8 -26.20 5.96 -46.23
C ILE A 8 -24.68 5.78 -46.27
N GLU A 9 -23.97 6.58 -45.46
CA GLU A 9 -22.54 6.40 -45.22
C GLU A 9 -22.27 5.03 -44.58
N THR A 10 -21.62 4.17 -45.38
CA THR A 10 -21.14 2.86 -44.99
C THR A 10 -20.02 3.01 -43.97
N ARG A 11 -20.35 2.88 -42.67
CA ARG A 11 -19.39 2.90 -41.55
C ARG A 11 -18.46 1.69 -41.64
N GLN A 12 -17.39 1.84 -42.42
CA GLN A 12 -16.33 0.84 -42.62
C GLN A 12 -15.65 0.54 -41.28
N LYS A 13 -15.98 -0.63 -40.73
CA LYS A 13 -15.38 -1.22 -39.53
C LYS A 13 -13.89 -1.41 -39.79
N ARG A 14 -13.06 -0.45 -39.37
CA ARG A 14 -11.59 -0.60 -39.28
C ARG A 14 -11.26 -1.60 -38.16
N SER A 15 -11.54 -2.88 -38.39
CA SER A 15 -10.91 -3.99 -37.68
C SER A 15 -9.51 -4.19 -38.28
N GLY A 16 -8.64 -3.20 -38.09
CA GLY A 16 -7.22 -3.34 -38.35
C GLY A 16 -6.65 -4.35 -37.36
N SER A 17 -6.68 -5.63 -37.76
CA SER A 17 -5.94 -6.71 -37.12
C SER A 17 -4.45 -6.41 -37.24
N ARG A 18 -3.93 -5.60 -36.32
CA ARG A 18 -2.50 -5.49 -36.07
C ARG A 18 -2.06 -6.83 -35.48
N ALA A 19 -1.67 -7.75 -36.36
CA ALA A 19 -0.85 -8.89 -36.01
C ALA A 19 0.52 -8.35 -35.56
N ALA A 20 0.58 -7.90 -34.30
CA ALA A 20 1.84 -7.59 -33.64
C ALA A 20 2.57 -8.92 -33.47
N SER A 21 3.68 -9.08 -34.18
CA SER A 21 4.68 -10.13 -33.97
C SER A 21 5.20 -10.02 -32.54
N SER A 22 4.52 -10.67 -31.60
CA SER A 22 4.90 -10.72 -30.20
C SER A 22 6.05 -11.70 -30.05
N SER A 23 7.29 -11.18 -30.02
CA SER A 23 8.43 -11.97 -29.57
C SER A 23 8.10 -12.57 -28.20
N PRO A 24 8.22 -13.90 -28.00
CA PRO A 24 7.73 -14.62 -26.82
C PRO A 24 8.48 -14.35 -25.49
N GLY A 25 9.14 -13.19 -25.35
CA GLY A 25 9.88 -12.78 -24.14
C GLY A 25 9.32 -11.56 -23.40
N SER A 26 8.12 -11.07 -23.74
CA SER A 26 7.73 -9.68 -23.44
C SER A 26 6.96 -9.45 -22.11
N GLY A 27 7.54 -9.83 -20.97
CA GLY A 27 7.13 -9.38 -19.62
C GLY A 27 5.64 -9.50 -19.22
N CYS A 28 5.30 -8.99 -18.03
CA CYS A 28 3.89 -8.95 -17.60
C CYS A 28 3.12 -7.84 -18.31
N GLU A 29 2.02 -8.17 -19.00
CA GLU A 29 1.22 -7.19 -19.73
C GLU A 29 0.58 -6.15 -18.81
N VAL A 30 0.18 -6.54 -17.60
CA VAL A 30 -0.36 -5.61 -16.60
C VAL A 30 0.74 -4.66 -16.12
N CYS A 31 1.94 -5.17 -15.80
CA CYS A 31 3.09 -4.32 -15.46
C CYS A 31 3.41 -3.32 -16.58
N ARG A 32 3.41 -3.80 -17.83
CA ARG A 32 3.64 -2.95 -19.00
C ARG A 32 2.62 -1.81 -19.08
N GLN A 33 1.32 -2.10 -18.91
CA GLN A 33 0.27 -1.08 -18.90
C GLN A 33 0.38 -0.15 -17.66
N MET A 34 0.83 -0.67 -16.52
CA MET A 34 0.98 0.07 -15.26
C MET A 34 2.15 1.06 -15.25
N ARG A 35 3.22 0.81 -16.01
CA ARG A 35 4.32 1.79 -16.16
C ARG A 35 3.81 3.14 -16.65
N GLU A 36 2.87 3.12 -17.58
CA GLU A 36 2.23 4.33 -18.13
C GLU A 36 1.13 4.90 -17.21
N ALA A 37 0.77 4.24 -16.10
CA ALA A 37 -0.36 4.66 -15.28
C ALA A 37 -0.07 5.97 -14.54
N HIS A 38 1.18 6.19 -14.09
CA HIS A 38 1.58 7.44 -13.45
C HIS A 38 1.53 8.59 -14.45
N ASP A 39 2.10 8.42 -15.65
CA ASP A 39 2.07 9.44 -16.69
C ASP A 39 0.63 9.76 -17.11
N LYS A 40 -0.23 8.74 -17.21
CA LYS A 40 -1.67 8.93 -17.45
C LYS A 40 -2.35 9.69 -16.32
N TYR A 41 -2.00 9.41 -15.07
CA TYR A 41 -2.53 10.13 -13.92
C TYR A 41 -2.12 11.62 -13.96
N LEU A 42 -0.84 11.91 -14.17
CA LEU A 42 -0.31 13.27 -14.28
C LEU A 42 -0.91 14.01 -15.49
N ALA A 43 -0.97 13.35 -16.66
CA ALA A 43 -1.60 13.92 -17.85
C ALA A 43 -3.08 14.22 -17.63
N ARG A 44 -3.80 13.37 -16.88
CA ARG A 44 -5.18 13.66 -16.47
C ARG A 44 -5.26 14.82 -15.50
N LEU A 45 -4.37 14.91 -14.51
CA LEU A 45 -4.30 16.08 -13.62
C LEU A 45 -4.05 17.37 -14.41
N ARG A 46 -3.26 17.33 -15.48
CA ARG A 46 -3.01 18.51 -16.33
C ARG A 46 -4.21 18.90 -17.21
N ARG A 47 -4.91 17.92 -17.80
CA ARG A 47 -5.91 18.20 -18.85
C ARG A 47 -7.36 18.18 -18.35
N ASP A 48 -7.65 17.39 -17.32
CA ASP A 48 -9.03 17.12 -16.88
C ASP A 48 -9.41 18.01 -15.70
N GLY A 49 -10.12 19.10 -16.00
CA GLY A 49 -10.65 20.02 -14.98
C GLY A 49 -11.57 19.35 -13.96
N ARG A 50 -12.23 18.23 -14.28
CA ARG A 50 -13.07 17.49 -13.31
C ARG A 50 -12.21 16.79 -12.27
N VAL A 51 -11.10 16.17 -12.69
CA VAL A 51 -10.14 15.53 -11.78
C VAL A 51 -9.50 16.59 -10.87
N ARG A 52 -9.15 17.76 -11.43
CA ARG A 52 -8.62 18.89 -10.64
C ARG A 52 -9.59 19.35 -9.55
N ARG A 53 -10.87 19.55 -9.88
CA ARG A 53 -11.89 19.95 -8.90
C ARG A 53 -12.13 18.89 -7.82
N GLY A 54 -12.03 17.61 -8.17
CA GLY A 54 -12.16 16.51 -7.22
C GLY A 54 -10.94 16.28 -6.33
N LEU A 55 -9.78 16.89 -6.64
CA LEU A 55 -8.54 16.58 -5.94
C LEU A 55 -8.56 17.02 -4.48
N THR A 56 -9.04 18.24 -4.17
CA THR A 56 -9.10 18.73 -2.78
C THR A 56 -9.86 17.75 -1.89
N ARG A 57 -11.07 17.33 -2.30
CA ARG A 57 -11.86 16.32 -1.58
C ARG A 57 -11.15 14.97 -1.48
N ALA A 58 -10.49 14.53 -2.55
CA ALA A 58 -9.72 13.29 -2.52
C ALA A 58 -8.55 13.37 -1.52
N LEU A 59 -7.89 14.53 -1.42
CA LEU A 59 -6.81 14.79 -0.46
C LEU A 59 -7.32 14.84 0.98
N VAL A 60 -8.48 15.44 1.21
CA VAL A 60 -9.15 15.38 2.52
C VAL A 60 -9.41 13.93 2.89
N SER A 61 -10.05 13.15 2.01
CA SER A 61 -10.37 11.75 2.30
C SER A 61 -9.15 10.83 2.45
N SER A 62 -8.04 11.15 1.80
CA SER A 62 -6.81 10.34 1.85
C SER A 62 -5.76 10.87 2.82
N MET A 63 -6.01 12.02 3.44
CA MET A 63 -5.03 12.78 4.22
C MET A 63 -3.73 13.01 3.45
N GLY A 64 -3.85 13.40 2.18
CA GLY A 64 -2.72 13.73 1.30
C GLY A 64 -2.22 12.59 0.40
N PHE A 65 -1.08 12.82 -0.25
CA PHE A 65 -0.37 11.84 -1.08
C PHE A 65 0.55 10.95 -0.26
N CYS A 66 0.99 9.82 -0.82
CA CYS A 66 2.14 9.10 -0.26
C CYS A 66 3.44 9.85 -0.60
N PRO A 67 4.54 9.63 0.15
CA PRO A 67 5.80 10.34 -0.07
C PRO A 67 6.31 10.28 -1.51
N GLY A 68 6.24 9.12 -2.16
CA GLY A 68 6.67 8.97 -3.56
C GLY A 68 5.84 9.79 -4.56
N HIS A 69 4.51 9.82 -4.41
CA HIS A 69 3.66 10.65 -5.28
C HIS A 69 3.73 12.13 -4.95
N GLU A 70 3.95 12.48 -3.69
CA GLU A 70 4.22 13.86 -3.31
C GLU A 70 5.52 14.37 -3.95
N GLN A 71 6.61 13.60 -3.88
CA GLN A 71 7.87 13.93 -4.53
C GLN A 71 7.72 14.02 -6.06
N LEU A 72 7.01 13.07 -6.67
CA LEU A 72 6.74 13.07 -8.12
C LEU A 72 6.00 14.35 -8.55
N LEU A 73 4.97 14.77 -7.79
CA LEU A 73 4.19 15.97 -8.08
C LEU A 73 4.97 17.26 -7.82
N ARG A 74 5.84 17.29 -6.81
CA ARG A 74 6.73 18.42 -6.55
C ARG A 74 7.82 18.58 -7.60
N SER A 75 8.25 17.48 -8.20
CA SER A 75 9.25 17.48 -9.29
C SER A 75 8.67 17.96 -10.62
N ASP A 76 7.34 18.09 -10.71
CA ASP A 76 6.63 18.56 -11.90
C ASP A 76 6.35 20.07 -11.78
N PRO A 77 7.05 20.93 -12.54
CA PRO A 77 6.94 22.38 -12.39
C PRO A 77 5.56 22.92 -12.74
N GLU A 78 4.79 22.25 -13.62
CA GLU A 78 3.44 22.68 -13.98
C GLU A 78 2.42 22.36 -12.89
N LEU A 79 2.69 21.33 -12.08
CA LEU A 79 1.77 20.85 -11.05
C LEU A 79 2.17 21.25 -9.64
N CYS A 80 3.44 21.55 -9.36
CA CYS A 80 3.96 21.75 -8.01
C CYS A 80 3.18 22.82 -7.23
N ASP A 81 3.10 24.05 -7.75
CA ASP A 81 2.42 25.16 -7.08
C ASP A 81 0.92 24.89 -6.92
N TRP A 82 0.29 24.35 -7.97
CA TRP A 82 -1.12 24.02 -7.94
C TRP A 82 -1.44 22.90 -6.92
N VAL A 83 -0.61 21.86 -6.85
CA VAL A 83 -0.75 20.78 -5.85
C VAL A 83 -0.53 21.33 -4.45
N GLY A 84 0.45 22.22 -4.25
CA GLY A 84 0.67 22.91 -2.98
C GLY A 84 -0.59 23.65 -2.50
N LEU A 85 -1.18 24.47 -3.38
CA LEU A 85 -2.44 25.17 -3.11
C LEU A 85 -3.57 24.19 -2.76
N ARG A 86 -3.70 23.06 -3.49
CA ARG A 86 -4.74 22.05 -3.22
C ARG A 86 -4.54 21.32 -1.90
N ILE A 87 -3.30 21.08 -1.49
CA ILE A 87 -2.98 20.53 -0.19
C ILE A 87 -3.41 21.52 0.89
N ASP A 88 -3.07 22.80 0.78
CA ASP A 88 -3.45 23.83 1.75
C ASP A 88 -4.97 24.02 1.84
N GLU A 89 -5.68 24.02 0.71
CA GLU A 89 -7.14 24.00 0.68
C GLU A 89 -7.71 22.75 1.38
N ALA A 90 -7.15 21.57 1.11
CA ALA A 90 -7.58 20.33 1.76
C ALA A 90 -7.33 20.39 3.27
N ARG A 91 -6.26 21.08 3.73
CA ARG A 91 -6.03 21.29 5.16
C ARG A 91 -7.15 22.11 5.79
N LYS A 92 -7.50 23.23 5.16
CA LYS A 92 -8.58 24.12 5.62
C LYS A 92 -9.93 23.39 5.61
N GLU A 93 -10.23 22.64 4.56
CA GLU A 93 -11.47 21.87 4.47
C GLU A 93 -11.54 20.77 5.54
N PHE A 94 -10.44 20.06 5.80
CA PHE A 94 -10.38 19.07 6.86
C PHE A 94 -10.56 19.71 8.25
N ALA A 95 -9.93 20.85 8.53
CA ALA A 95 -10.14 21.59 9.77
C ALA A 95 -11.61 22.03 9.94
N LEU A 96 -12.26 22.48 8.85
CA LEU A 96 -13.69 22.81 8.87
C LEU A 96 -14.57 21.57 9.13
N LEU A 97 -14.24 20.40 8.58
CA LEU A 97 -14.94 19.16 8.87
C LEU A 97 -14.82 18.78 10.34
N LEU A 98 -13.62 18.88 10.91
CA LEU A 98 -13.37 18.60 12.33
C LEU A 98 -14.09 19.57 13.28
N ASN A 99 -14.22 20.84 12.88
CA ASN A 99 -14.97 21.83 13.66
C ASN A 99 -16.49 21.58 13.64
N ARG A 100 -17.01 20.94 12.58
CA ARG A 100 -18.45 20.66 12.41
C ARG A 100 -18.86 19.30 12.95
N ALA A 101 -18.02 18.29 12.73
CA ALA A 101 -18.30 16.91 13.07
C ALA A 101 -17.50 16.49 14.30
N ARG A 102 -18.15 15.77 15.22
CA ARG A 102 -17.43 15.10 16.31
C ARG A 102 -16.61 13.96 15.71
N LEU A 103 -15.46 13.60 16.28
CA LEU A 103 -14.66 12.44 15.84
C LEU A 103 -15.41 11.08 15.89
N GLN A 104 -16.59 11.05 16.49
CA GLN A 104 -17.51 9.91 16.47
C GLN A 104 -18.33 9.81 15.17
N ASP A 105 -18.26 10.81 14.29
CA ASP A 105 -18.86 10.78 12.97
C ASP A 105 -18.18 9.71 12.10
N GLU A 106 -18.98 8.81 11.53
CA GLU A 106 -18.54 7.71 10.67
C GLU A 106 -17.66 8.21 9.51
N VAL A 107 -17.96 9.39 8.96
CA VAL A 107 -17.19 9.97 7.86
C VAL A 107 -15.79 10.37 8.32
N LEU A 108 -15.67 11.02 9.48
CA LEU A 108 -14.36 11.37 10.03
C LEU A 108 -13.55 10.13 10.38
N GLN A 109 -14.20 9.10 10.92
CA GLN A 109 -13.54 7.82 11.18
C GLN A 109 -13.02 7.19 9.87
N GLU A 110 -13.85 7.12 8.82
CA GLU A 110 -13.41 6.58 7.53
C GLU A 110 -12.20 7.33 6.97
N ILE A 111 -12.20 8.67 7.06
CA ILE A 111 -11.09 9.52 6.61
C ILE A 111 -9.82 9.23 7.43
N VAL A 112 -9.92 9.33 8.75
CA VAL A 112 -8.77 9.25 9.66
C VAL A 112 -8.19 7.83 9.68
N PHE A 113 -9.02 6.79 9.84
CA PHE A 113 -8.56 5.40 9.78
C PHE A 113 -8.16 4.94 8.37
N GLY A 114 -8.69 5.60 7.34
CA GLY A 114 -8.29 5.39 5.94
C GLY A 114 -6.95 6.01 5.57
N ALA A 115 -6.51 7.06 6.26
CA ALA A 115 -5.37 7.91 5.90
C ALA A 115 -4.10 7.15 5.48
N ARG A 116 -3.73 6.08 6.21
CA ARG A 116 -2.53 5.28 5.88
C ARG A 116 -2.58 4.68 4.48
N ARG A 117 -3.73 4.15 4.09
CA ARG A 117 -3.88 3.26 2.92
C ARG A 117 -4.26 3.99 1.65
N HIS A 118 -4.71 5.24 1.77
CA HIS A 118 -5.23 6.02 0.67
C HIS A 118 -4.19 7.05 0.21
N CYS A 119 -3.87 7.01 -1.09
CA CYS A 119 -3.18 8.07 -1.80
C CYS A 119 -3.93 8.19 -3.13
N PRO A 120 -4.38 9.38 -3.57
CA PRO A 120 -5.22 9.50 -4.77
C PRO A 120 -4.57 8.90 -6.02
N ALA A 121 -3.26 9.11 -6.17
CA ALA A 121 -2.45 8.53 -7.24
C ALA A 121 -2.30 7.00 -7.09
N CYS A 122 -1.95 6.48 -5.91
CA CYS A 122 -1.92 5.04 -5.65
C CYS A 122 -3.27 4.37 -5.94
N LEU A 123 -4.38 5.00 -5.54
CA LEU A 123 -5.74 4.50 -5.76
C LEU A 123 -6.06 4.47 -7.25
N TYR A 124 -5.68 5.52 -8.00
CA TYR A 124 -5.81 5.53 -9.46
C TYR A 124 -5.05 4.34 -10.08
N CYS A 125 -3.77 4.16 -9.71
CA CYS A 125 -2.94 3.07 -10.21
C CYS A 125 -3.51 1.70 -9.84
N ARG A 126 -3.96 1.48 -8.59
CA ARG A 126 -4.62 0.24 -8.15
C ARG A 126 -5.92 -0.04 -8.90
N ARG A 127 -6.75 0.99 -9.15
CA ARG A 127 -7.98 0.86 -9.97
C ARG A 127 -7.63 0.47 -11.39
N PHE A 128 -6.61 1.10 -11.99
CA PHE A 128 -6.14 0.80 -13.34
C PHE A 128 -5.61 -0.64 -13.46
N ALA A 129 -4.74 -1.08 -12.55
CA ALA A 129 -4.30 -2.48 -12.46
C ALA A 129 -5.50 -3.42 -12.35
N GLY A 130 -6.45 -3.06 -11.49
CA GLY A 130 -7.67 -3.82 -11.30
C GLY A 130 -8.50 -3.97 -12.57
N GLN A 131 -8.66 -2.91 -13.36
CA GLN A 131 -9.35 -2.96 -14.65
C GLN A 131 -8.61 -3.89 -15.64
N CYS A 132 -7.27 -3.86 -15.66
CA CYS A 132 -6.46 -4.75 -16.48
C CYS A 132 -6.69 -6.22 -16.11
N ILE A 133 -6.66 -6.54 -14.81
CA ILE A 133 -6.89 -7.89 -14.29
C ILE A 133 -8.31 -8.35 -14.60
N SER A 134 -9.31 -7.50 -14.40
CA SER A 134 -10.71 -7.83 -14.70
C SER A 134 -10.94 -8.09 -16.18
N ARG A 135 -10.25 -7.39 -17.09
CA ARG A 135 -10.27 -7.72 -18.54
C ARG A 135 -9.73 -9.12 -18.79
N LYS A 136 -8.56 -9.45 -18.23
CA LYS A 136 -7.95 -10.78 -18.36
C LYS A 136 -8.82 -11.90 -17.79
N LEU A 137 -9.48 -11.66 -16.65
CA LEU A 137 -10.41 -12.62 -16.07
C LEU A 137 -11.61 -12.88 -17.00
N ARG A 138 -12.18 -11.83 -17.60
CA ARG A 138 -13.25 -11.97 -18.61
C ARG A 138 -12.79 -12.71 -19.86
N ASP A 139 -11.55 -12.50 -20.31
CA ASP A 139 -10.99 -13.23 -21.45
C ASP A 139 -10.90 -14.74 -21.17
N ILE A 140 -10.56 -15.13 -19.93
CA ILE A 140 -10.53 -16.53 -19.53
C ILE A 140 -11.96 -17.09 -19.40
N GLN A 141 -12.88 -16.34 -18.79
CA GLN A 141 -14.28 -16.76 -18.62
C GLN A 141 -14.99 -16.94 -19.96
N SER A 142 -14.69 -16.09 -20.95
CA SER A 142 -15.23 -16.17 -22.31
C SER A 142 -14.51 -17.19 -23.21
N GLY A 143 -13.50 -17.89 -22.70
CA GLY A 143 -12.71 -18.85 -23.49
C GLY A 143 -11.74 -18.23 -24.50
N ARG A 144 -11.67 -16.89 -24.58
CA ARG A 144 -10.74 -16.15 -25.46
C ARG A 144 -9.28 -16.31 -25.04
N ALA A 145 -9.01 -16.62 -23.78
CA ALA A 145 -7.67 -16.89 -23.26
C ALA A 145 -7.62 -18.20 -22.48
N ARG A 146 -6.58 -19.00 -22.72
CA ARG A 146 -6.30 -20.20 -21.92
C ARG A 146 -5.57 -19.83 -20.63
N VAL A 147 -5.98 -20.43 -19.51
CA VAL A 147 -5.36 -20.23 -18.18
C VAL A 147 -3.84 -20.49 -18.21
N SER A 148 -3.41 -21.57 -18.85
CA SER A 148 -1.99 -21.93 -18.93
C SER A 148 -1.16 -20.89 -19.67
N THR A 149 -1.61 -20.46 -20.85
CA THR A 149 -0.93 -19.45 -21.67
C THR A 149 -0.81 -18.12 -20.92
N LEU A 150 -1.90 -17.68 -20.29
CA LEU A 150 -1.96 -16.39 -19.63
C LEU A 150 -1.10 -16.35 -18.36
N LEU A 151 -1.18 -17.38 -17.50
CA LEU A 151 -0.38 -17.41 -16.27
C LEU A 151 1.09 -17.70 -16.55
N SER A 152 1.43 -18.56 -17.51
CA SER A 152 2.83 -18.89 -17.78
C SER A 152 3.57 -17.75 -18.47
N GLY A 153 2.93 -17.05 -19.43
CA GLY A 153 3.63 -16.10 -20.30
C GLY A 153 3.18 -14.63 -20.23
N GLN A 154 1.98 -14.30 -19.74
CA GLN A 154 1.44 -12.93 -19.84
C GLN A 154 1.36 -12.18 -18.50
N LEU A 155 1.30 -12.90 -17.38
CA LEU A 155 1.22 -12.31 -16.05
C LEU A 155 2.44 -12.67 -15.21
N CYS A 156 2.95 -11.69 -14.46
CA CYS A 156 3.82 -11.94 -13.32
C CYS A 156 3.05 -12.72 -12.23
N PHE A 157 3.77 -13.34 -11.31
CA PHE A 157 3.24 -14.11 -10.20
C PHE A 157 2.24 -13.30 -9.37
N GLU A 158 2.56 -12.04 -9.06
CA GLU A 158 1.71 -11.20 -8.21
C GLU A 158 0.41 -10.77 -8.91
N HIS A 159 0.45 -10.39 -10.20
CA HIS A 159 -0.78 -10.12 -10.95
C HIS A 159 -1.61 -11.40 -11.19
N ALA A 160 -0.96 -12.55 -11.36
CA ALA A 160 -1.65 -13.84 -11.41
C ALA A 160 -2.32 -14.18 -10.07
N ARG A 161 -1.67 -13.87 -8.94
CA ARG A 161 -2.25 -13.99 -7.59
C ARG A 161 -3.49 -13.10 -7.43
N GLN A 162 -3.40 -11.84 -7.82
CA GLN A 162 -4.54 -10.92 -7.77
C GLN A 162 -5.70 -11.37 -8.67
N LEU A 163 -5.40 -11.93 -9.86
CA LEU A 163 -6.41 -12.53 -10.74
C LEU A 163 -7.13 -13.71 -10.06
N VAL A 164 -6.40 -14.56 -9.32
CA VAL A 164 -6.99 -15.67 -8.56
C VAL A 164 -7.87 -15.18 -7.41
N GLN A 165 -7.43 -14.13 -6.70
CA GLN A 165 -8.18 -13.55 -5.59
C GLN A 165 -9.54 -13.00 -6.04
N ARG A 166 -9.60 -12.40 -7.22
CA ARG A 166 -10.83 -11.83 -7.82
C ARG A 166 -11.71 -12.85 -8.55
N CYS A 167 -11.30 -14.11 -8.61
CA CYS A 167 -12.09 -15.14 -9.25
C CYS A 167 -13.11 -15.72 -8.27
N ASP A 168 -14.39 -15.42 -8.49
CA ASP A 168 -15.49 -15.92 -7.65
C ASP A 168 -15.99 -17.30 -8.09
N ASN A 169 -15.77 -17.68 -9.35
CA ASN A 169 -16.13 -19.01 -9.86
C ASN A 169 -15.20 -20.07 -9.24
N GLY A 170 -15.76 -20.93 -8.38
CA GLY A 170 -14.99 -21.90 -7.60
C GLY A 170 -14.11 -22.84 -8.43
N ASP A 171 -14.58 -23.34 -9.57
CA ASP A 171 -13.80 -24.29 -10.39
C ASP A 171 -12.74 -23.59 -11.25
N LEU A 172 -13.06 -22.40 -11.77
CA LEU A 172 -12.04 -21.56 -12.40
C LEU A 172 -10.96 -21.16 -11.38
N LYS A 173 -11.34 -20.75 -10.16
CA LYS A 173 -10.41 -20.41 -9.09
C LYS A 173 -9.49 -21.58 -8.74
N LYS A 174 -10.01 -22.81 -8.63
CA LYS A 174 -9.18 -24.03 -8.43
C LYS A 174 -8.19 -24.24 -9.59
N ARG A 175 -8.60 -24.03 -10.84
CA ARG A 175 -7.70 -24.13 -12.01
C ARG A 175 -6.62 -23.06 -11.99
N LEU A 176 -6.99 -21.82 -11.70
CA LEU A 176 -6.07 -20.68 -11.56
C LEU A 176 -5.06 -20.92 -10.42
N LEU A 177 -5.51 -21.39 -9.25
CA LEU A 177 -4.64 -21.75 -8.12
C LEU A 177 -3.63 -22.85 -8.50
N ARG A 178 -4.06 -23.90 -9.20
CA ARG A 178 -3.15 -24.96 -9.68
C ARG A 178 -2.11 -24.41 -10.66
N ALA A 179 -2.51 -23.55 -11.59
CA ALA A 179 -1.60 -22.91 -12.52
C ALA A 179 -0.62 -21.95 -11.82
N LEU A 180 -1.09 -21.17 -10.84
CA LEU A 180 -0.25 -20.28 -10.05
C LEU A 180 0.79 -21.04 -9.20
N ARG A 181 0.39 -22.16 -8.59
CA ARG A 181 1.32 -23.05 -7.88
C ARG A 181 2.39 -23.62 -8.81
N ARG A 182 2.00 -24.07 -10.01
CA ARG A 182 2.97 -24.52 -11.02
C ARG A 182 3.92 -23.40 -11.42
N LYS A 183 3.42 -22.18 -11.61
CA LYS A 183 4.26 -21.01 -11.93
C LYS A 183 5.28 -20.74 -10.83
N GLY A 184 4.88 -20.66 -9.56
CA GLY A 184 5.83 -20.41 -8.48
C GLY A 184 6.78 -21.58 -8.21
N LYS A 185 6.35 -22.83 -8.38
CA LYS A 185 7.28 -23.99 -8.38
C LYS A 185 8.34 -23.86 -9.47
N ALA A 186 7.93 -23.55 -10.71
CA ALA A 186 8.85 -23.37 -11.82
C ALA A 186 9.83 -22.21 -11.58
N ILE A 187 9.42 -21.13 -10.90
CA ILE A 187 10.32 -20.04 -10.49
C ILE A 187 11.38 -20.58 -9.52
N VAL A 188 10.95 -21.26 -8.45
CA VAL A 188 11.86 -21.83 -7.43
C VAL A 188 12.78 -22.91 -8.01
N GLU A 189 12.28 -23.79 -8.89
CA GLU A 189 13.07 -24.84 -9.55
C GLU A 189 14.13 -24.23 -10.48
N ARG A 190 13.79 -23.21 -11.26
CA ARG A 190 14.76 -22.49 -12.10
C ARG A 190 15.84 -21.80 -11.26
N MET A 191 15.45 -21.22 -10.13
CA MET A 191 16.39 -20.61 -9.18
C MET A 191 17.37 -21.63 -8.61
N ARG A 192 16.88 -22.79 -8.16
CA ARG A 192 17.74 -23.88 -7.67
C ARG A 192 18.68 -24.41 -8.76
N ALA A 193 18.19 -24.54 -10.00
CA ALA A 193 19.02 -24.98 -11.11
C ALA A 193 20.17 -24.01 -11.41
N ALA A 194 19.93 -22.70 -11.26
CA ALA A 194 20.97 -21.68 -11.40
C ALA A 194 21.99 -21.73 -10.24
N GLU A 195 21.55 -21.96 -9.00
CA GLU A 195 22.45 -22.13 -7.85
C GLU A 195 23.44 -23.28 -8.07
N VAL A 196 22.96 -24.42 -8.57
CA VAL A 196 23.81 -25.60 -8.86
C VAL A 196 24.76 -25.30 -10.02
N SER A 197 24.29 -24.64 -11.08
CA SER A 197 25.13 -24.35 -12.27
C SER A 197 26.22 -23.31 -11.98
N GLY A 198 25.98 -22.38 -11.05
CA GLY A 198 26.95 -21.36 -10.67
C GLY A 198 28.05 -21.87 -9.72
N ALA A 199 27.81 -22.94 -8.97
CA ALA A 199 28.79 -23.49 -8.02
C ALA A 199 29.99 -24.15 -8.70
N ASP A 200 29.79 -24.75 -9.88
CA ASP A 200 30.84 -25.47 -10.61
C ASP A 200 31.80 -24.53 -11.37
N ALA A 201 31.43 -23.25 -11.57
CA ALA A 201 32.15 -22.32 -12.44
C ALA A 201 33.30 -21.55 -11.76
N GLY A 202 33.64 -21.85 -10.50
CA GLY A 202 34.91 -21.46 -9.88
C GLY A 202 35.38 -20.03 -10.14
N GLY A 203 34.57 -19.02 -9.81
CA GLY A 203 35.03 -17.62 -9.74
C GLY A 203 34.45 -16.69 -10.80
N GLY A 204 33.18 -16.30 -10.63
CA GLY A 204 32.56 -15.21 -11.36
C GLY A 204 31.04 -15.37 -11.38
N LEU A 205 30.29 -14.32 -11.03
CA LEU A 205 28.85 -14.30 -11.28
C LEU A 205 28.64 -14.35 -12.80
N ASP A 206 28.26 -15.52 -13.30
CA ASP A 206 27.98 -15.69 -14.72
C ASP A 206 26.80 -14.80 -15.15
N GLY A 207 26.76 -14.41 -16.43
CA GLY A 207 25.63 -13.67 -16.98
C GLY A 207 24.30 -14.42 -16.87
N SER A 208 24.34 -15.74 -16.63
CA SER A 208 23.16 -16.60 -16.44
C SER A 208 22.45 -16.31 -15.11
N THR A 209 23.20 -16.14 -14.02
CA THR A 209 22.67 -15.84 -12.69
C THR A 209 22.00 -14.48 -12.67
N VAL A 210 22.61 -13.48 -13.32
CA VAL A 210 22.03 -12.14 -13.49
C VAL A 210 20.73 -12.21 -14.30
N ALA A 211 20.73 -12.90 -15.44
CA ALA A 211 19.53 -13.07 -16.26
C ALA A 211 18.40 -13.80 -15.51
N LEU A 212 18.74 -14.72 -14.60
CA LEU A 212 17.76 -15.45 -13.81
C LEU A 212 17.19 -14.62 -12.66
N VAL A 213 18.03 -13.83 -11.99
CA VAL A 213 17.57 -12.81 -11.05
C VAL A 213 16.62 -11.86 -11.76
N GLU A 214 17.02 -11.30 -12.91
CA GLU A 214 16.18 -10.41 -13.71
C GLU A 214 14.86 -11.08 -14.12
N TYR A 215 14.90 -12.35 -14.52
CA TYR A 215 13.71 -13.13 -14.79
C TYR A 215 12.82 -13.30 -13.54
N ALA A 216 13.40 -13.62 -12.38
CA ALA A 216 12.66 -13.77 -11.14
C ALA A 216 12.04 -12.43 -10.71
N LEU A 217 12.80 -11.34 -10.80
CA LEU A 217 12.34 -9.97 -10.58
C LEU A 217 11.20 -9.62 -11.52
N ASP A 218 11.34 -9.83 -12.82
CA ASP A 218 10.27 -9.53 -13.79
C ASP A 218 9.05 -10.44 -13.62
N THR A 219 9.26 -11.65 -13.12
CA THR A 219 8.18 -12.59 -12.79
C THR A 219 7.53 -12.26 -11.45
N LEU A 220 8.17 -11.53 -10.54
CA LEU A 220 7.63 -11.19 -9.21
C LEU A 220 7.06 -9.78 -9.14
N ARG A 221 7.66 -8.84 -9.86
CA ARG A 221 7.32 -7.41 -9.85
C ARG A 221 5.85 -7.21 -10.14
N ALA A 222 5.16 -6.51 -9.25
CA ALA A 222 3.85 -5.95 -9.52
C ALA A 222 3.93 -4.45 -9.45
N VAL A 223 4.59 -3.83 -10.44
CA VAL A 223 4.84 -2.37 -10.54
C VAL A 223 3.89 -1.55 -9.66
N PRO A 224 4.30 -1.21 -8.43
CA PRO A 224 3.68 -0.15 -7.68
C PRO A 224 4.66 1.01 -7.77
N GLY A 225 4.40 1.99 -8.65
CA GLY A 225 5.29 3.13 -8.85
C GLY A 225 5.29 4.11 -7.66
N ALA A 226 5.81 3.65 -6.53
CA ALA A 226 6.00 4.41 -5.30
C ALA A 226 7.30 4.07 -4.58
N THR A 227 8.11 3.11 -5.05
CA THR A 227 9.46 2.84 -4.52
C THR A 227 10.53 3.59 -5.32
N GLN A 228 10.31 4.86 -5.63
CA GLN A 228 11.47 5.75 -5.61
C GLN A 228 11.78 5.92 -4.13
N GLU A 229 12.90 5.36 -3.66
CA GLU A 229 13.43 5.77 -2.36
C GLU A 229 13.53 7.31 -2.43
N PRO A 230 13.02 8.06 -1.44
CA PRO A 230 13.37 9.46 -1.35
C PRO A 230 14.90 9.50 -1.37
N SER A 231 15.43 10.15 -2.41
CA SER A 231 16.86 10.19 -2.71
C SER A 231 17.67 10.40 -1.43
N ALA A 232 18.82 9.72 -1.30
CA ALA A 232 19.77 9.88 -0.19
C ALA A 232 20.07 11.36 0.15
N ALA A 233 19.81 12.28 -0.79
CA ALA A 233 19.75 13.71 -0.59
C ALA A 233 18.98 14.18 0.66
N MET A 234 17.90 13.51 1.10
CA MET A 234 17.19 13.91 2.33
C MET A 234 17.91 13.55 3.63
N ALA A 235 18.81 12.55 3.61
CA ALA A 235 19.61 12.18 4.78
C ALA A 235 20.84 13.09 4.91
N SER A 236 21.50 13.41 3.80
CA SER A 236 22.69 14.27 3.79
C SER A 236 22.38 15.72 4.18
N SER A 237 21.23 16.24 3.75
CA SER A 237 20.84 17.63 4.05
C SER A 237 20.42 17.88 5.52
N GLN A 238 20.13 16.83 6.29
CA GLN A 238 19.82 16.98 7.73
C GLN A 238 21.06 16.99 8.62
N SER A 239 22.15 16.30 8.26
CA SER A 239 23.39 16.37 9.04
C SER A 239 24.11 17.70 8.84
N GLU A 240 23.97 18.31 7.66
CA GLU A 240 24.56 19.63 7.38
C GLU A 240 23.72 20.77 7.96
N ALA A 241 22.39 20.71 7.97
CA ALA A 241 21.55 21.80 8.49
C ALA A 241 21.61 22.00 10.03
N LEU A 242 22.17 21.06 10.77
CA LEU A 242 22.42 21.20 12.22
C LEU A 242 23.83 21.72 12.53
N GLY A 243 24.69 21.86 11.53
CA GLY A 243 26.03 22.43 11.65
C GLY A 243 26.13 23.74 10.88
N GLU A 244 26.44 24.82 11.59
CA GLU A 244 26.91 26.12 11.07
C GLU A 244 25.82 27.09 10.55
N GLY A 245 25.67 28.20 11.30
CA GLY A 245 24.72 29.29 11.07
C GLY A 245 25.03 30.17 9.86
N GLY A 246 25.06 29.58 8.66
CA GLY A 246 25.09 30.33 7.40
C GLY A 246 23.73 30.94 7.09
N ALA A 247 23.67 32.27 6.97
CA ALA A 247 22.46 32.98 6.56
C ALA A 247 21.98 32.50 5.16
N PRO A 248 20.67 32.25 4.97
CA PRO A 248 20.15 31.75 3.70
C PRO A 248 20.27 32.80 2.59
N ALA A 249 20.75 32.37 1.42
CA ALA A 249 20.88 33.23 0.24
C ALA A 249 19.50 33.77 -0.21
N PRO A 250 19.38 35.07 -0.54
CA PRO A 250 18.13 35.66 -1.01
C PRO A 250 17.84 35.16 -2.44
N GLY A 251 16.85 34.28 -2.56
CA GLY A 251 16.47 33.64 -3.84
C GLY A 251 16.29 32.12 -3.75
N GLY A 252 16.60 31.51 -2.59
CA GLY A 252 16.35 30.10 -2.33
C GLY A 252 14.85 29.79 -2.28
N VAL A 253 14.43 28.79 -3.06
CA VAL A 253 13.11 28.12 -2.99
C VAL A 253 12.71 27.95 -1.51
N PRO A 254 11.47 28.28 -1.12
CA PRO A 254 11.06 28.42 0.27
C PRO A 254 11.54 27.26 1.16
N MET A 255 12.33 27.63 2.16
CA MET A 255 12.96 26.77 3.17
C MET A 255 11.94 25.79 3.74
N TRP A 256 12.20 24.50 3.53
CA TRP A 256 11.21 23.45 3.65
C TRP A 256 10.74 23.34 5.10
N LYS A 257 9.43 23.14 5.31
CA LYS A 257 8.90 22.81 6.63
C LYS A 257 9.75 21.69 7.24
N PRO A 258 10.10 21.78 8.54
CA PRO A 258 10.82 20.73 9.22
C PRO A 258 10.18 19.37 8.91
N PRO A 259 10.99 18.34 8.57
CA PRO A 259 10.46 17.05 8.17
C PRO A 259 9.62 16.47 9.32
N CYS A 260 8.51 15.82 8.98
CA CYS A 260 7.64 15.26 9.98
C CYS A 260 8.41 14.26 10.88
N PRO A 261 8.42 14.45 12.21
CA PRO A 261 9.25 13.63 13.11
C PRO A 261 8.92 12.14 13.02
N ILE A 262 7.64 11.80 12.80
CA ILE A 262 7.21 10.40 12.63
C ILE A 262 7.70 9.83 11.28
N CYS A 263 7.73 10.63 10.21
CA CYS A 263 8.35 10.21 8.94
C CYS A 263 9.84 9.92 9.13
N CYS A 264 10.56 10.76 9.89
CA CYS A 264 11.97 10.54 10.19
C CYS A 264 12.18 9.22 10.94
N VAL A 265 11.41 8.94 11.99
CA VAL A 265 11.53 7.67 12.73
C VAL A 265 11.24 6.47 11.81
N LEU A 266 10.21 6.56 10.97
CA LEU A 266 9.87 5.50 10.01
C LEU A 266 10.99 5.24 9.01
N TRP A 267 11.65 6.30 8.52
CA TRP A 267 12.80 6.20 7.64
C TRP A 267 13.96 5.45 8.30
N HIS A 268 14.33 5.83 9.53
CA HIS A 268 15.39 5.15 10.28
C HIS A 268 15.04 3.68 10.58
N ALA A 269 13.80 3.41 10.98
CA ALA A 269 13.34 2.04 11.23
C ALA A 269 13.41 1.17 9.97
N ARG A 270 13.07 1.74 8.80
CA ARG A 270 13.22 1.06 7.51
C ARG A 270 14.69 0.80 7.18
N ALA A 271 15.58 1.79 7.36
CA ALA A 271 17.00 1.62 7.10
C ALA A 271 17.60 0.52 7.99
N SER A 272 17.34 0.59 9.30
CA SER A 272 17.78 -0.43 10.27
C SER A 272 17.24 -1.82 9.95
N TRP A 273 15.98 -1.93 9.52
CA TRP A 273 15.42 -3.21 9.07
C TRP A 273 16.13 -3.75 7.82
N LEU A 274 16.49 -2.89 6.86
CA LEU A 274 17.24 -3.32 5.68
C LEU A 274 18.62 -3.84 6.04
N ASP A 275 19.32 -3.19 6.97
CA ASP A 275 20.60 -3.67 7.48
C ASP A 275 20.44 -5.04 8.20
N ALA A 276 19.34 -5.22 8.94
CA ALA A 276 19.01 -6.49 9.56
C ALA A 276 18.68 -7.59 8.54
N VAL A 277 18.09 -7.27 7.39
CA VAL A 277 17.87 -8.21 6.28
C VAL A 277 19.21 -8.70 5.73
N SER A 278 20.11 -7.79 5.38
CA SER A 278 21.44 -8.15 4.85
C SER A 278 22.24 -8.97 5.86
N SER A 279 22.19 -8.58 7.14
CA SER A 279 22.84 -9.32 8.23
C SER A 279 22.26 -10.72 8.41
N THR A 280 20.93 -10.86 8.31
CA THR A 280 20.24 -12.16 8.42
C THR A 280 20.64 -13.11 7.29
N ILE A 281 20.78 -12.59 6.07
CA ILE A 281 21.22 -13.37 4.91
C ILE A 281 22.69 -13.78 5.09
N HIS A 282 23.56 -12.84 5.45
CA HIS A 282 24.99 -13.09 5.59
C HIS A 282 25.32 -14.08 6.71
N LEU A 283 24.62 -13.98 7.84
CA LEU A 283 24.81 -14.82 9.03
C LEU A 283 23.95 -16.08 9.04
N GLU A 284 23.29 -16.39 7.91
CA GLU A 284 22.37 -17.53 7.74
C GLU A 284 21.32 -17.67 8.86
N GLN A 285 20.86 -16.54 9.37
CA GLN A 285 19.90 -16.50 10.48
C GLN A 285 18.50 -16.93 10.01
N PRO A 286 17.63 -17.37 10.94
CA PRO A 286 16.28 -17.78 10.58
C PRO A 286 15.49 -16.68 9.84
N ALA A 287 15.01 -17.00 8.64
CA ALA A 287 14.35 -16.07 7.73
C ALA A 287 13.18 -15.29 8.34
N TRP A 288 12.44 -15.90 9.28
CA TRP A 288 11.25 -15.31 9.89
C TRP A 288 11.56 -14.09 10.79
N LEU A 289 12.83 -13.85 11.13
CA LEU A 289 13.25 -12.69 11.93
C LEU A 289 13.15 -11.37 11.16
N ALA A 290 13.68 -11.34 9.94
CA ALA A 290 13.83 -10.10 9.18
C ALA A 290 13.31 -10.17 7.74
N LEU A 291 13.28 -11.34 7.10
CA LEU A 291 13.08 -11.42 5.66
C LEU A 291 11.63 -11.09 5.26
N PRO A 292 11.43 -10.35 4.16
CA PRO A 292 10.12 -9.90 3.73
C PRO A 292 9.26 -11.07 3.25
N THR A 293 8.00 -11.10 3.71
CA THR A 293 6.98 -12.07 3.26
C THR A 293 5.88 -11.42 2.44
N CYS A 294 6.01 -10.13 2.12
CA CYS A 294 5.09 -9.40 1.23
C CYS A 294 5.83 -8.80 0.05
N ALA A 295 5.12 -8.65 -1.07
CA ALA A 295 5.71 -8.20 -2.34
C ALA A 295 6.32 -6.78 -2.24
N GLU A 296 5.65 -5.88 -1.51
CA GLU A 296 6.09 -4.49 -1.33
C GLU A 296 7.49 -4.42 -0.70
N HIS A 297 7.71 -5.14 0.39
CA HIS A 297 9.01 -5.14 1.08
C HIS A 297 10.05 -6.00 0.38
N LEU A 298 9.63 -7.05 -0.33
CA LEU A 298 10.52 -7.82 -1.20
C LEU A 298 11.14 -6.91 -2.27
N GLU A 299 10.33 -6.09 -2.94
CA GLU A 299 10.80 -5.15 -3.98
C GLU A 299 11.80 -4.12 -3.44
N ILE A 300 11.71 -3.75 -2.15
CA ILE A 300 12.67 -2.85 -1.51
C ILE A 300 14.00 -3.54 -1.23
N CYS A 301 13.99 -4.80 -0.80
CA CYS A 301 15.22 -5.54 -0.47
C CYS A 301 16.02 -5.95 -1.71
N LEU A 302 15.34 -6.37 -2.78
CA LEU A 302 15.98 -6.99 -3.94
C LEU A 302 17.15 -6.18 -4.54
N PRO A 303 17.04 -4.85 -4.77
CA PRO A 303 18.14 -4.06 -5.34
C PRO A 303 19.38 -3.94 -4.44
N ARG A 304 19.27 -4.27 -3.14
CA ARG A 304 20.36 -4.10 -2.15
C ARG A 304 21.16 -5.37 -1.89
N GLU A 305 20.64 -6.52 -2.31
CA GLU A 305 21.24 -7.81 -2.02
C GLU A 305 22.09 -8.34 -3.18
N THR A 306 23.06 -9.19 -2.83
CA THR A 306 23.77 -10.02 -3.81
C THR A 306 22.81 -10.98 -4.50
N SER A 307 23.20 -11.57 -5.63
CA SER A 307 22.39 -12.57 -6.33
C SER A 307 21.94 -13.71 -5.40
N ALA A 308 22.83 -14.22 -4.55
CA ALA A 308 22.49 -15.25 -3.55
C ALA A 308 21.44 -14.75 -2.53
N GLY A 309 21.59 -13.52 -2.03
CA GLY A 309 20.61 -12.90 -1.13
C GLY A 309 19.25 -12.69 -1.80
N GLN A 310 19.23 -12.24 -3.06
CA GLN A 310 18.00 -12.11 -3.85
C GLN A 310 17.29 -13.44 -4.02
N LEU A 311 18.02 -14.53 -4.27
CA LEU A 311 17.45 -15.87 -4.38
C LEU A 311 16.80 -16.31 -3.06
N MET A 312 17.49 -16.09 -1.94
CA MET A 312 16.98 -16.38 -0.59
C MET A 312 15.69 -15.58 -0.30
N LEU A 313 15.69 -14.28 -0.58
CA LEU A 313 14.53 -13.40 -0.40
C LEU A 313 13.31 -13.89 -1.20
N VAL A 314 13.50 -14.22 -2.47
CA VAL A 314 12.43 -14.72 -3.33
C VAL A 314 11.90 -16.05 -2.83
N ARG A 315 12.77 -16.97 -2.42
CA ARG A 315 12.38 -18.28 -1.88
C ARG A 315 11.49 -18.12 -0.65
N VAL A 316 11.91 -17.28 0.30
CA VAL A 316 11.15 -17.01 1.53
C VAL A 316 9.78 -16.40 1.22
N TYR A 317 9.74 -15.43 0.31
CA TYR A 317 8.48 -14.83 -0.15
C TYR A 317 7.55 -15.88 -0.79
N MET A 318 8.07 -16.76 -1.66
CA MET A 318 7.27 -17.81 -2.29
C MET A 318 6.74 -18.81 -1.28
N ASP A 319 7.58 -19.24 -0.34
CA ASP A 319 7.19 -20.15 0.73
C ASP A 319 6.06 -19.54 1.59
N ALA A 320 6.18 -18.26 1.95
CA ALA A 320 5.13 -17.53 2.67
C ALA A 320 3.84 -17.36 1.84
N ALA A 321 3.96 -16.98 0.56
CA ALA A 321 2.83 -16.82 -0.35
C ALA A 321 2.04 -18.13 -0.53
N PHE A 322 2.74 -19.27 -0.57
CA PHE A 322 2.11 -20.58 -0.66
C PHE A 322 1.57 -21.08 0.68
N ALA A 323 2.22 -20.77 1.80
CA ALA A 323 1.72 -21.08 3.13
C ALA A 323 0.34 -20.44 3.36
N ALA A 324 0.15 -19.18 2.93
CA ALA A 324 -1.12 -18.47 3.04
C ALA A 324 -2.30 -19.13 2.28
N TRP A 325 -2.03 -20.02 1.31
CA TRP A 325 -3.09 -20.76 0.59
C TRP A 325 -3.28 -22.19 1.04
N ARG A 326 -2.43 -22.68 1.95
CA ARG A 326 -2.75 -23.90 2.66
C ARG A 326 -3.86 -23.49 3.62
N LYS A 327 -5.09 -23.94 3.34
CA LYS A 327 -6.17 -23.83 4.33
C LYS A 327 -5.54 -24.32 5.64
N PRO A 328 -5.53 -23.52 6.73
CA PRO A 328 -5.19 -24.09 8.01
C PRO A 328 -6.08 -25.32 8.10
N LYS A 329 -5.48 -26.50 8.27
CA LYS A 329 -6.26 -27.66 8.65
C LYS A 329 -6.87 -27.18 9.95
N THR A 330 -8.12 -26.73 9.88
CA THR A 330 -8.95 -26.61 11.05
C THR A 330 -8.95 -28.02 11.56
N VAL A 331 -8.01 -28.30 12.46
CA VAL A 331 -8.13 -29.43 13.36
C VAL A 331 -9.35 -29.00 14.15
N SER A 332 -10.51 -29.32 13.60
CA SER A 332 -11.77 -29.37 14.30
C SER A 332 -11.57 -30.50 15.29
N ALA A 333 -10.73 -30.25 16.29
CA ALA A 333 -10.86 -30.88 17.57
C ALA A 333 -12.34 -30.69 17.90
N PRO A 334 -13.09 -31.77 18.15
CA PRO A 334 -14.49 -31.65 18.52
C PRO A 334 -14.50 -30.72 19.73
N VAL A 335 -14.93 -29.48 19.53
CA VAL A 335 -15.13 -28.53 20.61
C VAL A 335 -16.29 -29.14 21.38
N LYS A 336 -15.95 -29.97 22.38
CA LYS A 336 -16.90 -30.35 23.43
C LYS A 336 -17.45 -29.02 23.89
N LYS A 337 -18.75 -28.81 23.65
CA LYS A 337 -19.50 -27.62 24.07
C LYS A 337 -19.40 -27.57 25.60
N ARG A 338 -18.29 -27.05 26.14
CA ARG A 338 -18.21 -26.67 27.53
C ARG A 338 -19.20 -25.51 27.65
N PRO A 339 -20.22 -25.61 28.51
CA PRO A 339 -21.11 -24.51 28.78
C PRO A 339 -20.22 -23.32 29.18
N ARG A 340 -20.25 -22.24 28.41
CA ARG A 340 -19.54 -21.01 28.73
C ARG A 340 -20.23 -20.43 29.97
N SER A 341 -19.61 -20.57 31.15
CA SER A 341 -19.90 -19.62 32.22
C SER A 341 -19.39 -18.26 31.76
N SER A 342 -20.23 -17.24 31.87
CA SER A 342 -19.91 -15.88 31.44
C SER A 342 -18.80 -15.30 32.32
N LEU A 343 -17.55 -15.45 31.91
CA LEU A 343 -16.48 -14.55 32.35
C LEU A 343 -16.70 -13.21 31.65
N ARG A 344 -17.49 -12.35 32.28
CA ARG A 344 -17.54 -10.91 31.99
C ARG A 344 -16.17 -10.33 32.35
N TRP A 345 -15.44 -9.84 31.36
CA TRP A 345 -14.09 -9.31 31.55
C TRP A 345 -14.05 -7.89 32.13
N PHE A 346 -15.20 -7.22 32.27
CA PHE A 346 -15.31 -5.93 32.94
C PHE A 346 -16.73 -5.78 33.48
N ASP A 347 -16.97 -6.18 34.73
CA ASP A 347 -18.05 -5.56 35.50
C ASP A 347 -17.45 -4.31 36.18
N PRO A 348 -17.84 -3.09 35.80
CA PRO A 348 -17.52 -1.92 36.60
C PRO A 348 -18.13 -2.11 38.00
N PRO A 349 -17.47 -1.67 39.08
CA PRO A 349 -18.06 -1.76 40.41
C PRO A 349 -19.41 -1.04 40.41
N ALA A 350 -20.46 -1.81 40.71
CA ALA A 350 -21.81 -1.29 40.82
C ALA A 350 -21.83 -0.15 41.84
N ARG A 351 -22.15 1.06 41.38
CA ARG A 351 -22.58 2.15 42.25
C ARG A 351 -24.01 1.82 42.71
N PRO A 352 -24.28 1.70 44.02
CA PRO A 352 -25.64 1.64 44.51
C PRO A 352 -26.24 3.04 44.49
N GLY A 353 -27.40 3.19 43.84
CA GLY A 353 -28.26 4.37 43.98
C GLY A 353 -28.37 5.21 42.72
N ALA A 354 -29.38 4.90 41.90
CA ALA A 354 -30.23 5.88 41.22
C ALA A 354 -31.33 5.09 40.49
N GLU A 355 -32.44 4.90 41.18
CA GLU A 355 -33.72 4.58 40.58
C GLU A 355 -34.21 5.78 39.75
N THR A 356 -35.12 5.49 38.82
CA THR A 356 -35.82 6.37 37.85
C THR A 356 -35.14 6.48 36.47
N SER A 357 -35.83 6.49 35.33
CA SER A 357 -37.16 6.08 34.87
C SER A 357 -37.15 6.33 33.35
N ALA A 358 -38.13 5.76 32.66
CA ALA A 358 -38.61 6.14 31.32
C ALA A 358 -37.86 5.63 30.07
N SER A 359 -38.39 4.50 29.58
CA SER A 359 -38.74 4.23 28.18
C SER A 359 -38.44 5.30 27.12
N THR A 360 -37.74 4.89 26.07
CA THR A 360 -38.07 5.29 24.69
C THR A 360 -37.68 4.17 23.74
N SER A 361 -38.68 3.39 23.34
CA SER A 361 -38.57 2.32 22.35
C SER A 361 -38.82 2.87 20.95
N VAL A 362 -37.79 3.37 20.27
CA VAL A 362 -37.81 3.61 18.82
C VAL A 362 -36.41 3.40 18.25
N ALA A 363 -36.14 2.21 17.71
CA ALA A 363 -35.16 1.93 16.65
C ALA A 363 -34.97 0.41 16.47
N GLN A 364 -36.02 -0.29 16.07
CA GLN A 364 -35.91 -1.63 15.48
C GLN A 364 -36.19 -1.48 14.00
N ASN A 365 -35.13 -1.37 13.19
CA ASN A 365 -35.05 -1.66 11.73
C ASN A 365 -33.83 -0.94 11.09
N ALA A 366 -32.68 -0.95 11.74
CA ALA A 366 -31.43 -0.79 11.01
C ALA A 366 -31.06 -2.17 10.43
N PRO A 367 -30.75 -2.30 9.13
CA PRO A 367 -30.20 -3.53 8.58
C PRO A 367 -28.98 -3.90 9.42
N ARG A 368 -29.03 -5.05 10.12
CA ARG A 368 -27.83 -5.62 10.73
C ARG A 368 -26.80 -5.78 9.60
N PRO A 369 -25.55 -5.30 9.78
CA PRO A 369 -24.46 -5.70 8.91
C PRO A 369 -24.46 -7.23 8.91
N THR A 370 -24.82 -7.81 7.78
CA THR A 370 -24.78 -9.26 7.58
C THR A 370 -23.36 -9.72 7.86
N ASP A 371 -23.20 -10.48 8.93
CA ASP A 371 -22.04 -11.33 9.22
C ASP A 371 -20.73 -10.80 8.62
N GLU A 372 -20.21 -9.73 9.22
CA GLU A 372 -18.76 -9.63 9.36
C GLU A 372 -18.33 -10.85 10.16
N ARG A 373 -18.12 -11.94 9.42
CA ARG A 373 -17.49 -13.15 9.87
C ARG A 373 -16.27 -12.68 10.65
N GLU A 374 -16.33 -12.80 11.98
CA GLU A 374 -15.19 -12.62 12.87
C GLU A 374 -14.13 -13.59 12.34
N GLU A 375 -13.29 -13.10 11.43
CA GLU A 375 -12.11 -13.81 10.95
C GLU A 375 -11.31 -14.07 12.23
N PRO A 376 -11.23 -15.33 12.68
CA PRO A 376 -10.68 -15.64 13.98
C PRO A 376 -9.28 -15.04 14.06
N PHE A 377 -8.88 -14.61 15.26
CA PHE A 377 -7.60 -14.00 15.65
C PHE A 377 -6.31 -14.79 15.26
N SER A 378 -6.38 -15.68 14.27
CA SER A 378 -5.33 -16.52 13.69
C SER A 378 -4.33 -15.78 12.76
N ASP A 379 -4.40 -14.46 12.59
CA ASP A 379 -3.67 -13.76 11.51
C ASP A 379 -2.52 -12.84 11.97
N MET A 380 -2.17 -12.82 13.25
CA MET A 380 -0.97 -12.07 13.71
C MET A 380 0.36 -12.73 13.31
N SER A 381 0.36 -14.04 13.04
CA SER A 381 1.54 -14.84 12.70
C SER A 381 1.96 -14.78 11.22
N LEU A 382 1.25 -14.03 10.38
CA LEU A 382 1.58 -13.90 8.94
C LEU A 382 1.91 -12.46 8.50
N ARG A 383 1.97 -11.49 9.43
CA ARG A 383 2.41 -10.14 9.06
C ARG A 383 3.87 -10.18 8.64
N CYS A 384 4.18 -9.50 7.54
CA CYS A 384 5.55 -9.33 7.10
C CYS A 384 6.38 -8.66 8.21
N PRO A 385 7.59 -9.18 8.53
CA PRO A 385 8.46 -8.61 9.56
C PRO A 385 8.68 -7.11 9.39
N ALA A 386 8.93 -6.67 8.15
CA ALA A 386 9.06 -5.27 7.80
C ALA A 386 7.81 -4.43 8.14
N CYS A 387 6.62 -4.89 7.73
CA CYS A 387 5.35 -4.23 8.07
C CYS A 387 5.18 -4.09 9.59
N ARG A 388 5.58 -5.11 10.35
CA ARG A 388 5.48 -5.10 11.82
C ARG A 388 6.45 -4.10 12.44
N ILE A 389 7.72 -4.10 12.01
CA ILE A 389 8.74 -3.17 12.51
C ILE A 389 8.31 -1.73 12.22
N MET A 390 7.86 -1.44 11.00
CA MET A 390 7.37 -0.12 10.63
C MET A 390 6.15 0.31 11.47
N ASP A 391 5.18 -0.59 11.72
CA ASP A 391 4.02 -0.28 12.56
C ASP A 391 4.42 0.01 14.02
N ILE A 392 5.36 -0.76 14.57
CA ILE A 392 5.90 -0.52 15.92
C ILE A 392 6.60 0.84 15.98
N ALA A 393 7.44 1.16 14.99
CA ALA A 393 8.16 2.42 14.92
C ALA A 393 7.20 3.62 14.86
N VAL A 394 6.15 3.54 14.03
CA VAL A 394 5.12 4.59 13.96
C VAL A 394 4.41 4.75 15.29
N ARG A 395 3.97 3.66 15.93
CA ARG A 395 3.28 3.74 17.23
C ARG A 395 4.16 4.32 18.33
N GLY A 396 5.43 3.93 18.39
CA GLY A 396 6.40 4.48 19.32
C GLY A 396 6.62 5.99 19.10
N ALA A 397 6.79 6.40 17.84
CA ALA A 397 6.95 7.81 17.48
C ALA A 397 5.70 8.65 17.80
N VAL A 398 4.50 8.12 17.52
CA VAL A 398 3.23 8.77 17.85
C VAL A 398 3.06 8.91 19.36
N ALA A 399 3.35 7.87 20.14
CA ALA A 399 3.27 7.93 21.60
C ALA A 399 4.26 8.95 22.19
N SER A 400 5.50 8.99 21.67
CA SER A 400 6.50 9.98 22.05
C SER A 400 6.02 11.40 21.72
N TRP A 401 5.52 11.63 20.51
CA TRP A 401 4.99 12.92 20.09
C TRP A 401 3.81 13.37 20.97
N LEU A 402 2.87 12.48 21.27
CA LEU A 402 1.71 12.78 22.13
C LEU A 402 2.14 13.18 23.54
N SER A 403 3.17 12.53 24.10
CA SER A 403 3.74 12.88 25.40
C SER A 403 4.39 14.27 25.39
N THR A 404 5.20 14.58 24.38
CA THR A 404 5.80 15.90 24.19
C THR A 404 4.74 16.97 23.99
N PHE A 405 3.72 16.72 23.17
CA PHE A 405 2.63 17.65 22.91
C PHE A 405 1.80 17.92 24.18
N ALA A 406 1.51 16.89 24.98
CA ALA A 406 0.76 17.05 26.23
C ALA A 406 1.48 17.96 27.23
N SER A 407 2.82 17.92 27.23
CA SER A 407 3.69 18.64 28.17
C SER A 407 4.16 20.02 27.67
N ALA A 408 4.02 20.30 26.38
CA ALA A 408 4.45 21.55 25.76
C ALA A 408 3.55 22.75 26.14
N SER A 409 4.12 23.95 26.09
CA SER A 409 3.36 25.21 26.16
C SER A 409 2.44 25.38 24.93
N SER A 410 1.50 26.32 24.96
CA SER A 410 0.60 26.58 23.82
C SER A 410 1.35 26.93 22.53
N ALA A 411 2.39 27.76 22.62
CA ALA A 411 3.26 28.08 21.49
C ALA A 411 3.95 26.83 20.93
N GLY A 412 4.54 26.00 21.81
CA GLY A 412 5.19 24.76 21.41
C GLY A 412 4.24 23.73 20.79
N GLN A 413 2.99 23.67 21.27
CA GLN A 413 1.95 22.80 20.71
C GLN A 413 1.62 23.16 19.25
N SER A 414 1.48 24.46 18.95
CA SER A 414 1.25 24.94 17.59
C SER A 414 2.37 24.51 16.65
N ASP A 415 3.63 24.69 17.08
CA ASP A 415 4.79 24.34 16.28
C ASP A 415 4.90 22.82 16.06
N LEU A 416 4.64 22.02 17.09
CA LEU A 416 4.63 20.55 17.00
C LEU A 416 3.57 20.04 16.03
N THR A 417 2.35 20.61 16.04
CA THR A 417 1.28 20.22 15.12
C THR A 417 1.64 20.58 13.67
N ARG A 418 2.24 21.75 13.44
CA ARG A 418 2.68 22.21 12.10
C ARG A 418 3.77 21.34 11.48
N GLN A 419 4.56 20.66 12.31
CA GLN A 419 5.60 19.70 11.86
C GLN A 419 5.00 18.40 11.31
N LEU A 420 3.77 18.02 11.66
CA LEU A 420 3.18 16.76 11.21
C LEU A 420 2.74 16.82 9.74
N CYS A 421 3.01 15.75 8.99
CA CYS A 421 2.32 15.53 7.71
C CYS A 421 0.87 15.10 7.96
N PHE A 422 0.01 15.27 6.96
CA PHE A 422 -1.42 14.97 7.11
C PHE A 422 -1.70 13.51 7.52
N LYS A 423 -0.93 12.56 6.97
CA LYS A 423 -1.06 11.15 7.35
C LYS A 423 -0.74 10.92 8.81
N HIS A 424 0.33 11.50 9.33
CA HIS A 424 0.73 11.31 10.73
C HIS A 424 -0.10 12.13 11.72
N LEU A 425 -0.69 13.25 11.27
CA LEU A 425 -1.73 13.92 12.04
C LEU A 425 -2.94 12.99 12.27
N ALA A 426 -3.38 12.26 11.24
CA ALA A 426 -4.46 11.29 11.39
C ALA A 426 -4.09 10.19 12.40
N GLU A 427 -2.86 9.68 12.37
CA GLU A 427 -2.39 8.71 13.36
C GLU A 427 -2.42 9.22 14.78
N VAL A 428 -1.90 10.43 14.99
CA VAL A 428 -1.89 11.07 16.29
C VAL A 428 -3.31 11.23 16.82
N LEU A 429 -4.28 11.60 15.98
CA LEU A 429 -5.69 11.68 16.37
C LEU A 429 -6.28 10.32 16.76
N ILE A 430 -5.93 9.24 16.04
CA ILE A 430 -6.37 7.87 16.37
C ILE A 430 -5.84 7.43 17.73
N TYR A 431 -4.55 7.65 17.98
CA TYR A 431 -3.87 7.14 19.18
C TYR A 431 -3.97 8.07 20.40
N ALA A 432 -4.50 9.29 20.24
CA ALA A 432 -4.71 10.20 21.36
C ALA A 432 -5.67 9.56 22.39
N PRO A 433 -5.25 9.41 23.66
CA PRO A 433 -6.00 8.63 24.66
C PRO A 433 -7.29 9.31 25.15
N GLN A 434 -7.42 10.63 24.94
CA GLN A 434 -8.51 11.43 25.47
C GLN A 434 -9.05 12.37 24.40
N GLN A 435 -10.38 12.56 24.39
CA GLN A 435 -11.06 13.50 23.48
C GLN A 435 -10.60 14.96 23.72
N SER A 436 -10.27 15.34 24.95
CA SER A 436 -9.72 16.66 25.27
C SER A 436 -8.39 16.94 24.57
N LEU A 437 -7.52 15.94 24.49
CA LEU A 437 -6.24 16.03 23.80
C LEU A 437 -6.44 16.13 22.29
N GLN A 438 -7.38 15.34 21.72
CA GLN A 438 -7.78 15.46 20.32
C GLN A 438 -8.26 16.88 20.03
N THR A 439 -9.21 17.42 20.78
CA THR A 439 -9.70 18.81 20.62
C THR A 439 -8.57 19.83 20.69
N ARG A 440 -7.62 19.66 21.62
CA ARG A 440 -6.43 20.53 21.70
C ARG A 440 -5.57 20.46 20.44
N ILE A 441 -5.24 19.27 19.95
CA ILE A 441 -4.48 19.09 18.71
C ILE A 441 -5.18 19.79 17.54
N LEU A 442 -6.49 19.61 17.45
CA LEU A 442 -7.33 20.20 16.40
C LEU A 442 -7.37 21.73 16.46
N SER A 443 -7.28 22.34 17.64
CA SER A 443 -7.28 23.81 17.78
C SER A 443 -6.04 24.51 17.19
N TYR A 444 -5.01 23.76 16.80
CA TYR A 444 -3.78 24.28 16.19
C TYR A 444 -3.65 23.99 14.68
N LEU A 445 -4.69 23.39 14.07
CA LEU A 445 -4.79 23.21 12.63
C LEU A 445 -5.39 24.45 11.96
#